data_AF-A0A1H8BUB4-F1
#
_entry.id   AF-A0A1H8BUB4-F1
#
_cell.length_a   1.000
_cell.length_b   1.000
_cell.length_c   1.000
_cell.angle_alpha   90.00
_cell.angle_beta   90.00
_cell.angle_gamma   90.00
#
_symmetry.space_group_name_H-M   'P 1'
#
loop_
_entity.id
_entity.type
_entity.pdbx_description
1 polymer ?
#
loop_
_entity_poly.entity_id
_entity_poly.type
_entity_poly.pdbx_seq_one_letter_code
_entity_poly.pdbx_strand_id
1 'polypeptide(L)'
;MGKYGLTLLTTSLYGQGIVVNADGTHSIVTGNIVVNPDGTHSVIAGSVLVNPDGTHSIIAGSTVISPNGTTGTLLNSAETSVENSVFAKWNSWKKRRKDLKESHENSRAEKREKPDERQILTPENFQWLKKVVATHY
;
A
#
# COMPACT_ATOMS: atom_id res chain seq x y z
N MET A 1 0.34 22.51 3.04
CA MET A 1 0.78 21.19 3.52
C MET A 1 1.22 20.37 2.31
N GLY A 2 2.52 20.35 2.03
CA GLY A 2 3.09 19.69 0.85
C GLY A 2 2.92 18.17 0.96
N LYS A 3 2.21 17.59 0.01
CA LYS A 3 2.15 16.14 -0.18
C LYS A 3 3.46 15.74 -0.82
N TYR A 4 4.38 15.15 -0.07
CA TYR A 4 5.53 14.47 -0.65
C TYR A 4 4.99 13.25 -1.41
N GLY A 5 4.82 13.43 -2.72
CA GLY A 5 4.49 12.35 -3.63
C GLY A 5 5.70 11.43 -3.73
N LEU A 6 5.56 10.23 -3.18
CA LEU A 6 6.46 9.10 -3.40
C LEU A 6 6.53 8.85 -4.91
N THR A 7 7.65 9.23 -5.54
CA THR A 7 7.89 8.95 -6.96
C THR A 7 8.56 7.59 -7.07
N LEU A 8 7.77 6.62 -7.50
CA LEU A 8 8.24 5.29 -7.89
C LEU A 8 9.08 5.43 -9.17
N LEU A 9 10.39 5.19 -9.10
CA LEU A 9 11.23 5.06 -10.30
C LEU A 9 11.63 3.60 -10.48
N THR A 10 10.81 2.85 -11.22
CA THR A 10 11.18 1.52 -11.69
C THR A 10 12.13 1.65 -12.88
N THR A 11 13.34 1.11 -12.77
CA THR A 11 14.12 0.67 -13.93
C THR A 11 14.53 -0.77 -13.72
N SER A 12 13.78 -1.68 -14.35
CA SER A 12 14.26 -3.03 -14.64
C SER A 12 15.31 -2.92 -15.74
N LEU A 13 16.57 -2.87 -15.35
CA LEU A 13 17.69 -3.34 -16.16
C LEU A 13 18.58 -4.16 -15.22
N TYR A 14 18.83 -5.42 -15.58
CA TYR A 14 19.66 -6.35 -14.82
C TYR A 14 20.94 -5.65 -14.30
N GLY A 15 21.02 -5.44 -12.98
CA GLY A 15 22.19 -4.85 -12.32
C GLY A 15 22.05 -3.43 -11.78
N GLN A 16 20.85 -2.85 -11.73
CA GLN A 16 20.62 -1.54 -11.07
C GLN A 16 19.94 -1.67 -9.70
N GLY A 17 20.44 -0.92 -8.72
CA GLY A 17 19.95 -0.85 -7.34
C GLY A 17 19.99 0.58 -6.78
N ILE A 18 19.47 0.79 -5.58
CA ILE A 18 19.47 2.08 -4.90
C ILE A 18 20.07 1.90 -3.51
N VAL A 19 20.95 2.81 -3.09
CA VAL A 19 21.36 2.92 -1.68
C VAL A 19 20.60 4.07 -1.06
N VAL A 20 19.88 3.79 0.04
CA VAL A 20 19.28 4.83 0.87
C VAL A 20 20.25 5.15 1.99
N ASN A 21 20.74 6.39 2.00
CA ASN A 21 21.71 6.87 2.98
C ASN A 21 21.00 7.26 4.29
N ALA A 22 21.74 7.26 5.40
CA ALA A 22 21.20 7.58 6.73
C ALA A 22 20.58 9.00 6.81
N ASP A 23 21.07 9.94 5.99
CA ASP A 23 20.57 11.30 5.88
C ASP A 23 19.32 11.44 4.97
N GLY A 24 18.84 10.32 4.43
CA GLY A 24 17.69 10.27 3.53
C GLY A 24 18.01 10.57 2.06
N THR A 25 19.26 10.86 1.70
CA THR A 25 19.69 10.97 0.29
C THR A 25 19.79 9.58 -0.35
N HIS A 26 19.85 9.53 -1.68
CA HIS A 26 19.81 8.27 -2.42
C HIS A 26 20.97 8.22 -3.42
N SER A 27 21.64 7.08 -3.49
CA SER A 27 22.67 6.78 -4.49
C SER A 27 22.16 5.74 -5.48
N ILE A 28 22.60 5.81 -6.73
CA ILE A 28 22.24 4.84 -7.77
C ILE A 28 23.36 3.82 -7.90
N VAL A 29 23.04 2.54 -7.84
CA VAL A 29 23.98 1.44 -8.12
C VAL A 29 23.78 1.00 -9.55
N THR A 30 24.84 0.97 -10.35
CA THR A 30 24.84 0.40 -11.70
C THR A 30 26.06 -0.50 -11.89
N GLY A 31 25.82 -1.81 -12.00
CA GLY A 31 26.90 -2.79 -11.99
C GLY A 31 27.69 -2.73 -10.66
N ASN A 32 29.00 -2.47 -10.74
CA ASN A 32 29.87 -2.29 -9.57
C ASN A 32 30.13 -0.81 -9.23
N ILE A 33 29.40 0.13 -9.82
CA ILE A 33 29.57 1.56 -9.58
C ILE A 33 28.38 2.08 -8.76
N VAL A 34 28.66 2.92 -7.78
CA VAL A 34 27.67 3.68 -7.02
C VAL A 34 27.84 5.15 -7.33
N VAL A 35 26.80 5.80 -7.84
CA VAL A 35 26.74 7.24 -8.10
C VAL A 35 26.13 7.91 -6.89
N ASN A 36 26.93 8.74 -6.20
CA ASN A 36 26.54 9.42 -4.97
C ASN A 36 25.65 10.65 -5.27
N PRO A 37 24.92 11.17 -4.27
CA PRO A 37 24.02 12.32 -4.45
C PRO A 37 24.72 13.59 -4.93
N ASP A 38 26.01 13.74 -4.62
CA ASP A 38 26.86 14.85 -5.04
C ASP A 38 27.50 14.65 -6.44
N GLY A 39 27.20 13.54 -7.10
CA GLY A 39 27.74 13.17 -8.42
C GLY A 39 29.11 12.50 -8.39
N THR A 40 29.69 12.28 -7.22
CA THR A 40 30.91 11.46 -7.09
C THR A 40 30.59 9.98 -7.29
N HIS A 41 31.63 9.17 -7.52
CA HIS A 41 31.48 7.75 -7.79
C HIS A 41 32.26 6.91 -6.78
N SER A 42 31.63 5.86 -6.29
CA SER A 42 32.24 4.81 -5.47
C SER A 42 32.28 3.49 -6.25
N VAL A 43 33.19 2.59 -5.88
CA VAL A 43 33.37 1.30 -6.57
C VAL A 43 33.14 0.15 -5.60
N ILE A 44 32.32 -0.82 -6.01
CA ILE A 44 32.09 -2.07 -5.28
C ILE A 44 33.13 -3.10 -5.74
N ALA A 45 33.88 -3.64 -4.78
CA ALA A 45 34.83 -4.72 -4.95
C ALA A 45 34.51 -5.83 -3.94
N GLY A 46 33.69 -6.79 -4.35
CA GLY A 46 33.19 -7.85 -3.45
C GLY A 46 32.30 -7.27 -2.35
N SER A 47 32.67 -7.50 -1.09
CA SER A 47 31.95 -6.98 0.09
C SER A 47 32.46 -5.60 0.56
N VAL A 48 33.25 -4.91 -0.26
CA VAL A 48 33.84 -3.61 0.07
C VAL A 48 33.37 -2.56 -0.92
N LEU A 49 33.02 -1.39 -0.42
CA LEU A 49 32.73 -0.20 -1.22
C LEU A 49 33.87 0.80 -1.00
N VAL A 50 34.57 1.15 -2.06
CA VAL A 50 35.63 2.17 -2.06
C VAL A 50 34.99 3.53 -2.31
N ASN A 51 35.07 4.42 -1.33
CA ASN A 51 34.50 5.76 -1.39
C ASN A 51 35.38 6.70 -2.23
N PRO A 52 34.83 7.85 -2.68
CA PRO A 52 35.57 8.78 -3.54
C PRO A 52 36.81 9.38 -2.86
N ASP A 53 36.80 9.46 -1.53
CA ASP A 53 37.90 9.95 -0.69
C ASP A 53 38.95 8.86 -0.37
N GLY A 54 38.78 7.64 -0.90
CA GLY A 54 39.66 6.49 -0.67
C GLY A 54 39.39 5.73 0.62
N THR A 55 38.40 6.13 1.42
CA THR A 55 37.94 5.34 2.56
C THR A 55 37.13 4.12 2.10
N HIS A 56 36.93 3.15 3.00
CA HIS A 56 36.26 1.89 2.67
C HIS A 56 35.05 1.66 3.57
N SER A 57 33.91 1.35 2.96
CA SER A 57 32.70 0.90 3.63
C SER A 57 32.53 -0.61 3.45
N ILE A 58 31.83 -1.27 4.38
CA ILE A 58 31.57 -2.71 4.34
C ILE A 58 30.14 -2.97 3.86
N ILE A 59 29.98 -3.92 2.95
CA ILE A 59 28.67 -4.42 2.50
C ILE A 59 28.40 -5.75 3.19
N ALA A 60 27.36 -5.78 4.02
CA ALA A 60 26.89 -6.96 4.74
C ALA A 60 25.42 -7.22 4.40
N GLY A 61 25.18 -8.12 3.44
CA GLY A 61 23.83 -8.35 2.91
C GLY A 61 23.28 -7.10 2.21
N SER A 62 22.11 -6.62 2.66
CA SER A 62 21.50 -5.36 2.20
C SER A 62 21.97 -4.13 2.99
N THR A 63 22.93 -4.26 3.91
CA THR A 63 23.42 -3.13 4.72
C THR A 63 24.79 -2.67 4.23
N VAL A 64 24.97 -1.36 4.12
CA VAL A 64 26.25 -0.69 3.89
C VAL A 64 26.66 0.00 5.18
N ILE A 65 27.88 -0.24 5.65
CA ILE A 65 28.42 0.31 6.89
C ILE A 65 29.59 1.24 6.54
N SER A 66 29.42 2.53 6.79
CA SER A 66 30.40 3.57 6.53
C SER A 66 31.59 3.50 7.51
N PRO A 67 32.76 4.08 7.17
CA PRO A 67 33.92 4.13 8.07
C PRO A 67 33.63 4.78 9.43
N ASN A 68 32.69 5.72 9.47
CA ASN A 68 32.26 6.43 10.68
C ASN A 68 31.15 5.69 11.46
N GLY A 69 30.78 4.48 11.04
CA GLY A 69 29.78 3.64 11.71
C GLY A 69 28.33 3.94 11.34
N THR A 70 28.05 4.89 10.44
CA THR A 70 26.68 5.07 9.91
C THR A 70 26.31 3.94 8.97
N THR A 71 25.02 3.64 8.88
CA THR A 71 24.52 2.55 8.02
C THR A 71 23.58 3.07 6.94
N GLY A 72 23.63 2.45 5.77
CA GLY A 72 22.69 2.63 4.67
C GLY A 72 22.11 1.30 4.22
N THR A 73 21.00 1.34 3.49
CA THR A 73 20.32 0.14 2.98
C THR A 73 20.45 0.07 1.47
N LEU A 74 21.00 -1.04 0.97
CA LEU A 74 21.06 -1.39 -0.44
C LEU A 74 19.78 -2.12 -0.83
N LEU A 75 18.97 -1.46 -1.63
CA LEU A 75 17.74 -1.99 -2.23
C LEU A 75 18.05 -2.53 -3.62
N ASN A 76 17.89 -3.83 -3.80
CA ASN A 76 17.98 -4.44 -5.14
C ASN A 76 16.57 -4.62 -5.73
N SER A 77 16.47 -4.60 -7.06
CA SER A 77 15.17 -4.75 -7.75
C SER A 77 14.47 -6.09 -7.48
N ALA A 78 15.14 -7.10 -6.89
CA ALA A 78 14.50 -8.37 -6.51
C ALA A 78 13.72 -8.29 -5.19
N GLU A 79 13.95 -7.27 -4.35
CA GLU A 79 13.25 -7.07 -3.08
C GLU A 79 11.90 -6.34 -3.22
N THR A 80 11.49 -5.98 -4.45
CA THR A 80 10.20 -5.32 -4.74
C THR A 80 8.96 -6.15 -4.38
N SER A 81 9.09 -7.42 -3.97
CA SER A 81 7.92 -8.22 -3.59
C SER A 81 7.30 -7.83 -2.25
N VAL A 82 8.06 -7.24 -1.30
CA VAL A 82 7.55 -6.96 0.05
C VAL A 82 6.79 -5.62 0.10
N GLU A 83 7.30 -4.58 -0.56
CA GLU A 83 6.64 -3.27 -0.59
C GLU A 83 5.34 -3.27 -1.41
N ASN A 84 5.32 -4.04 -2.51
CA ASN A 84 4.09 -4.27 -3.29
C ASN A 84 2.98 -4.90 -2.43
N SER A 85 3.33 -5.74 -1.45
CA SER A 85 2.37 -6.38 -0.54
C SER A 85 1.75 -5.38 0.45
N VAL A 86 2.55 -4.50 1.06
CA VAL A 86 2.06 -3.51 2.03
C VAL A 86 1.15 -2.47 1.36
N PHE A 87 1.55 -1.98 0.18
CA PHE A 87 0.74 -1.01 -0.57
C PHE A 87 -0.56 -1.64 -1.12
N ALA A 88 -0.50 -2.89 -1.62
CA ALA A 88 -1.69 -3.63 -2.02
C ALA A 88 -2.65 -3.89 -0.85
N LYS A 89 -2.11 -4.21 0.33
CA LYS A 89 -2.89 -4.38 1.56
C LYS A 89 -3.56 -3.07 2.00
N TRP A 90 -2.88 -1.94 1.89
CA TRP A 90 -3.45 -0.62 2.16
C TRP A 90 -4.58 -0.25 1.18
N ASN A 91 -4.39 -0.50 -0.11
CA ASN A 91 -5.43 -0.28 -1.12
C ASN A 91 -6.65 -1.18 -0.89
N SER A 92 -6.42 -2.44 -0.51
CA SER A 92 -7.48 -3.38 -0.15
C SER A 92 -8.27 -2.91 1.09
N TRP A 93 -7.56 -2.42 2.12
CA TRP A 93 -8.19 -1.84 3.31
C TRP A 93 -9.05 -0.61 2.98
N LYS A 94 -8.55 0.31 2.14
CA LYS A 94 -9.32 1.49 1.72
C LYS A 94 -10.61 1.10 0.99
N LYS A 95 -10.52 0.13 0.07
CA LYS A 95 -11.69 -0.37 -0.66
C LYS A 95 -12.71 -0.95 0.32
N ARG A 96 -12.28 -1.86 1.20
CA ARG A 96 -13.16 -2.50 2.19
C ARG A 96 -13.85 -1.48 3.10
N ARG A 97 -13.14 -0.42 3.51
CA ARG A 97 -13.72 0.66 4.31
C ARG A 97 -14.79 1.45 3.56
N LYS A 98 -14.64 1.64 2.24
CA LYS A 98 -15.67 2.27 1.40
C LYS A 98 -16.91 1.39 1.32
N ASP A 99 -16.73 0.11 1.03
CA ASP A 99 -17.81 -0.87 0.90
C ASP A 99 -18.61 -1.01 2.22
N LEU A 100 -17.92 -0.96 3.36
CA LEU A 100 -18.55 -0.97 4.70
C LEU A 100 -19.45 0.25 4.95
N LYS A 101 -19.05 1.45 4.49
CA LYS A 101 -19.88 2.65 4.62
C LYS A 101 -21.14 2.55 3.77
N GLU A 102 -20.99 2.08 2.53
CA GLU A 102 -22.11 1.91 1.59
C GLU A 102 -23.11 0.86 2.06
N SER A 103 -22.63 -0.25 2.63
CA SER A 103 -23.49 -1.26 3.28
C SER A 103 -24.28 -0.70 4.48
N HIS A 104 -23.64 0.14 5.30
CA HIS A 104 -24.33 0.81 6.41
C HIS A 104 -25.39 1.81 5.92
N GLU A 105 -25.14 2.51 4.82
CA GLU A 105 -26.11 3.43 4.22
C GLU A 105 -27.29 2.67 3.60
N ASN A 106 -27.03 1.61 2.83
CA ASN A 106 -28.07 0.80 2.22
C ASN A 106 -28.97 0.10 3.25
N SER A 107 -28.40 -0.45 4.32
CA SER A 107 -29.19 -1.07 5.40
C SER A 107 -30.05 -0.04 6.16
N ARG A 108 -29.61 1.22 6.25
CA ARG A 108 -30.40 2.30 6.82
C ARG A 108 -31.51 2.76 5.89
N ALA A 109 -31.27 2.76 4.57
CA ALA A 109 -32.29 3.07 3.57
C ALA A 109 -33.39 1.99 3.53
N GLU A 110 -33.01 0.72 3.52
CA GLU A 110 -33.95 -0.42 3.54
C GLU A 110 -34.86 -0.41 4.77
N LYS A 111 -34.32 -0.07 5.95
CA LYS A 111 -35.13 0.10 7.17
C LYS A 111 -36.09 1.29 7.14
N ARG A 112 -35.85 2.28 6.28
CA ARG A 112 -36.72 3.46 6.10
C ARG A 112 -37.83 3.23 5.09
N GLU A 113 -37.66 2.27 4.18
CA GLU A 113 -38.65 1.95 3.14
C GLU A 113 -39.69 0.90 3.56
N LYS A 114 -39.52 0.21 4.70
CA LYS A 114 -40.59 -0.67 5.19
C LYS A 114 -41.84 0.16 5.54
N PRO A 115 -42.97 0.00 4.83
CA PRO A 115 -44.20 0.69 5.21
C PRO A 115 -44.60 0.24 6.61
N ASP A 116 -45.02 1.18 7.46
CA ASP A 116 -45.52 0.89 8.79
C ASP A 116 -46.65 -0.14 8.66
N GLU A 117 -46.46 -1.34 9.21
CA GLU A 117 -47.41 -2.47 9.13
C GLU A 117 -48.80 -2.09 9.67
N ARG A 118 -48.90 -0.98 10.44
CA ARG A 118 -50.16 -0.39 10.88
C ARG A 118 -51.01 0.24 9.77
N GLN A 119 -50.48 0.40 8.56
CA GLN A 119 -51.20 0.99 7.41
C GLN A 119 -51.88 -0.04 6.50
N ILE A 120 -51.78 -1.35 6.78
CA ILE A 120 -52.21 -2.42 5.85
C ILE A 120 -53.70 -2.81 6.03
N LEU A 121 -54.36 -2.35 7.10
CA LEU A 121 -55.78 -2.65 7.35
C LEU A 121 -56.69 -1.56 6.78
N THR A 122 -56.84 -1.54 5.46
CA THR A 122 -57.96 -0.81 4.84
C THR A 122 -59.26 -1.62 5.02
N PRO A 123 -60.43 -0.95 5.15
CA PRO A 123 -61.73 -1.65 5.29
C PRO A 123 -62.03 -2.65 4.17
N GLU A 124 -61.46 -2.45 2.98
CA GLU A 124 -61.61 -3.33 1.82
C GLU A 124 -60.87 -4.68 1.99
N ASN A 125 -59.67 -4.66 2.58
CA ASN A 125 -58.87 -5.88 2.83
C ASN A 125 -59.53 -6.81 3.86
N PHE A 126 -60.33 -6.25 4.77
CA PHE A 126 -61.03 -7.02 5.81
C PHE A 126 -62.21 -7.83 5.25
N GLN A 127 -62.85 -7.36 4.16
CA GLN A 127 -63.99 -8.06 3.55
C GLN A 127 -63.56 -9.29 2.74
N TRP A 128 -62.38 -9.23 2.09
CA TRP A 128 -61.81 -10.39 1.41
C TRP A 128 -61.44 -11.51 2.39
N LEU A 129 -60.82 -11.16 3.53
CA LEU A 129 -60.47 -12.13 4.59
C LEU A 129 -61.69 -12.84 5.18
N LYS A 130 -62.79 -12.13 5.41
CA LYS A 130 -64.05 -12.75 5.89
C LYS A 130 -64.63 -13.75 4.90
N LYS A 131 -64.54 -13.48 3.59
CA LYS A 131 -65.02 -14.41 2.55
C LYS A 131 -64.16 -15.67 2.47
N VAL A 132 -62.83 -15.56 2.55
CA VAL A 132 -61.92 -16.71 2.48
C VAL A 132 -62.09 -17.66 3.67
N VAL A 133 -62.26 -17.11 4.88
CA VAL A 133 -62.47 -17.91 6.10
C VAL A 133 -63.84 -18.59 6.11
N ALA A 134 -64.89 -17.94 5.57
CA ALA A 134 -66.23 -18.52 5.50
C ALA A 134 -66.38 -19.66 4.47
N THR A 135 -65.40 -19.87 3.59
CA THR A 135 -65.45 -20.93 2.56
C THR A 135 -64.83 -22.26 3.03
N HIS A 136 -64.28 -22.31 4.25
CA HIS A 136 -63.59 -23.47 4.83
C HIS A 136 -64.32 -24.12 6.02
N TYR A 137 -65.62 -23.90 6.18
CA TYR A 137 -66.49 -24.62 7.11
C TYR A 137 -67.78 -25.08 6.45
#